data_AF-A0A497IZL3-F1
#
_entry.id   AF-A0A497IZL3-F1
#
_cell.length_a   1.000
_cell.length_b   1.000
_cell.length_c   1.000
_cell.angle_alpha   90.00
_cell.angle_beta   90.00
_cell.angle_gamma   90.00
#
_symmetry.space_group_name_H-M   'P 1'
#
loop_
_entity.id
_entity.type
_entity.pdbx_description
1 polymer ?
#
loop_
_entity_poly.entity_id
_entity_poly.type
_entity_poly.pdbx_seq_one_letter_code
_entity_poly.pdbx_strand_id
1 'polypeptide(L)'
;MWVGFLASWSVYTQHRIGRGTPVPVVPTRRLITSGPYKYCRNPMAFGTLLLYIGLSLIFNSISAIFILVALVLVPLLLFIKIVEEKELEIRFGHEYTEYKEKTPFLIPRLRAKRK
;
A
#
# COMPACT_ATOMS: atom_id res chain seq x y z
N MET A 1 4.09 -25.14 -12.17
CA MET A 1 4.55 -26.26 -11.33
C MET A 1 5.51 -25.84 -10.21
N TRP A 2 6.39 -24.86 -10.40
CA TRP A 2 7.34 -24.39 -9.37
C TRP A 2 6.77 -23.46 -8.29
N VAL A 3 5.73 -22.67 -8.60
CA VAL A 3 5.12 -21.72 -7.65
C VAL A 3 4.54 -22.41 -6.41
N GLY A 4 3.90 -23.58 -6.61
CA GLY A 4 3.36 -24.39 -5.52
C GLY A 4 4.44 -24.98 -4.63
N PHE A 5 5.53 -25.46 -5.23
CA PHE A 5 6.67 -25.99 -4.49
C PHE A 5 7.32 -24.91 -3.60
N LEU A 6 7.50 -23.70 -4.13
CA LEU A 6 8.10 -22.59 -3.41
C LEU A 6 7.19 -22.04 -2.30
N ALA A 7 5.88 -21.96 -2.54
CA ALA A 7 4.91 -21.56 -1.52
C ALA A 7 4.86 -22.57 -0.37
N SER A 8 4.84 -23.86 -0.67
CA SER A 8 4.86 -24.93 0.33
C SER A 8 6.17 -24.97 1.13
N TRP A 9 7.31 -24.76 0.47
CA TRP A 9 8.60 -24.65 1.15
C TRP A 9 8.66 -23.44 2.09
N SER A 10 8.13 -22.29 1.67
CA SER A 10 8.08 -21.06 2.47
C SER A 10 7.19 -21.20 3.71
N VAL A 11 6.01 -21.82 3.56
CA VAL A 11 5.09 -22.05 4.68
C VAL A 11 5.70 -23.06 5.66
N TYR A 12 6.32 -24.10 5.14
CA TYR A 12 6.96 -25.12 5.96
C TYR A 12 8.08 -24.54 6.83
N THR A 13 8.95 -23.72 6.24
CA THR A 13 10.07 -23.08 6.95
C THR A 13 9.61 -22.03 7.97
N GLN A 14 8.58 -21.23 7.68
CA GLN A 14 7.99 -20.28 8.63
C GLN A 14 7.32 -20.97 9.83
N HIS A 15 6.68 -22.09 9.58
CA HIS A 15 5.97 -22.84 10.61
C HIS A 15 6.92 -23.65 11.49
N ARG A 16 8.00 -24.19 10.91
CA ARG A 16 8.97 -25.01 11.64
C ARG A 16 10.04 -24.20 12.36
N ILE A 17 10.50 -23.10 11.78
CA ILE A 17 11.64 -22.31 12.30
C ILE A 17 11.17 -20.96 12.86
N GLY A 18 10.18 -20.30 12.24
CA GLY A 18 9.86 -18.88 12.49
C GLY A 18 8.94 -18.54 13.67
N ARG A 19 8.12 -19.48 14.19
CA ARG A 19 7.08 -19.20 15.24
C ARG A 19 6.31 -17.88 15.05
N GLY A 20 6.12 -17.47 13.80
CA GLY A 20 5.64 -16.16 13.38
C GLY A 20 5.49 -16.15 11.86
N THR A 21 4.64 -15.27 11.35
CA THR A 21 4.29 -15.20 9.93
C THR A 21 5.35 -14.46 9.08
N PRO A 22 5.43 -14.71 7.76
CA PRO A 22 6.34 -14.05 6.81
C PRO A 22 6.34 -12.53 6.82
N VAL A 23 5.23 -11.93 7.28
CA VAL A 23 5.02 -10.50 7.23
C VAL A 23 4.87 -10.02 8.66
N PRO A 24 5.99 -9.78 9.37
CA PRO A 24 5.94 -8.92 10.53
C PRO A 24 5.72 -7.52 9.97
N VAL A 25 4.47 -7.08 9.92
CA VAL A 25 4.15 -5.66 9.78
C VAL A 25 4.66 -5.00 11.07
N VAL A 26 5.98 -4.80 11.19
CA VAL A 26 6.57 -4.07 12.32
C VAL A 26 6.04 -2.67 12.17
N PRO A 27 5.04 -2.29 12.97
CA PRO A 27 4.20 -1.20 12.57
C PRO A 27 4.98 0.07 12.94
N THR A 28 4.98 1.06 12.05
CA THR A 28 5.89 2.21 12.17
C THR A 28 5.75 2.88 13.54
N ARG A 29 6.88 3.11 14.21
CA ARG A 29 6.93 3.73 15.56
C ARG A 29 6.79 5.25 15.52
N ARG A 30 6.95 5.88 14.34
CA ARG A 30 6.84 7.32 14.13
C ARG A 30 6.09 7.57 12.83
N LEU A 31 5.28 8.63 12.80
CA LEU A 31 4.56 9.04 11.61
C LEU A 31 5.54 9.65 10.58
N ILE A 32 5.60 9.07 9.38
CA ILE A 32 6.47 9.54 8.29
C ILE A 32 5.67 10.47 7.40
N THR A 33 6.11 11.73 7.30
CA THR A 33 5.47 12.77 6.46
C THR A 33 6.45 13.42 5.48
N SER A 34 7.66 12.84 5.34
CA SER A 34 8.74 13.34 4.49
C SER A 34 8.88 12.53 3.19
N GLY A 35 9.64 13.07 2.24
CA GLY A 35 9.85 12.43 0.94
C GLY A 35 8.54 12.26 0.15
N PRO A 36 8.26 11.06 -0.42
CA PRO A 36 7.05 10.83 -1.21
C PRO A 36 5.75 11.01 -0.41
N TYR A 37 5.79 10.72 0.89
CA TYR A 37 4.67 10.89 1.81
C TYR A 37 4.25 12.36 2.00
N LYS A 38 5.06 13.32 1.56
CA LYS A 38 4.70 14.75 1.55
C LYS A 38 3.71 15.10 0.42
N TYR A 39 3.64 14.28 -0.62
CA TYR A 39 2.85 14.55 -1.82
C TYR A 39 1.53 13.78 -1.84
N CYS A 40 1.51 12.55 -1.32
CA CYS A 40 0.30 11.77 -1.04
C CYS A 40 0.55 10.82 0.14
N ARG A 41 -0.52 10.35 0.78
CA ARG A 41 -0.43 9.45 1.94
C ARG A 41 -0.03 8.03 1.59
N ASN A 42 -0.43 7.57 0.40
CA ASN A 42 -0.18 6.21 -0.05
C ASN A 42 0.60 6.18 -1.38
N PRO A 43 1.87 6.62 -1.39
CA PRO A 43 2.68 6.67 -2.60
C PRO A 43 2.92 5.29 -3.21
N MET A 44 2.98 4.23 -2.40
CA MET A 44 3.08 2.86 -2.89
C MET A 44 1.84 2.44 -3.68
N ALA A 45 0.64 2.72 -3.16
CA ALA A 45 -0.60 2.43 -3.88
C ALA A 45 -0.70 3.21 -5.20
N PHE A 46 -0.20 4.45 -5.24
CA PHE A 46 -0.08 5.22 -6.48
C PHE A 46 0.91 4.59 -7.46
N GLY A 47 2.05 4.11 -6.98
CA GLY A 47 3.00 3.33 -7.79
C GLY A 47 2.38 2.07 -8.38
N THR A 48 1.61 1.32 -7.58
CA THR A 48 0.87 0.13 -8.06
C THR A 48 -0.14 0.48 -9.15
N LEU A 49 -0.86 1.60 -9.01
CA LEU A 49 -1.76 2.09 -10.06
C LEU A 49 -0.99 2.37 -11.37
N LEU A 50 0.13 3.10 -11.31
CA LEU A 50 0.95 3.39 -12.48
C LEU A 50 1.52 2.10 -13.11
N LEU A 51 1.91 1.13 -12.30
CA LEU A 51 2.41 -0.16 -12.76
C LEU A 51 1.33 -0.92 -13.54
N TYR A 52 0.09 -0.96 -13.06
CA TYR A 52 -1.00 -1.63 -13.76
C TYR A 52 -1.39 -0.93 -15.06
N ILE A 53 -1.34 0.41 -15.08
CA ILE A 53 -1.51 1.16 -16.33
C ILE A 53 -0.41 0.79 -17.32
N GLY A 54 0.86 0.80 -16.88
CA GLY A 54 2.01 0.43 -17.73
C GLY A 54 1.92 -1.00 -18.28
N LEU A 55 1.57 -1.98 -17.44
CA LEU A 55 1.38 -3.37 -17.85
C LEU A 55 0.26 -3.49 -18.90
N SER A 56 -0.87 -2.84 -18.69
CA SER A 56 -1.95 -2.89 -19.68
C SER A 56 -1.56 -2.30 -21.03
N LEU A 57 -0.80 -1.19 -21.03
CA LEU A 57 -0.30 -0.60 -22.27
C LEU A 57 0.63 -1.56 -23.01
N ILE A 58 1.51 -2.27 -22.29
CA ILE A 58 2.40 -3.29 -22.89
C ILE A 58 1.59 -4.43 -23.52
N PHE A 59 0.53 -4.89 -22.85
CA PHE A 59 -0.35 -5.96 -23.36
C PHE A 59 -1.46 -5.45 -24.30
N ASN A 60 -1.48 -4.15 -24.60
CA ASN A 60 -2.49 -3.45 -25.41
C ASN A 60 -3.95 -3.82 -25.04
N SER A 61 -4.21 -3.99 -23.74
CA SER A 61 -5.47 -4.52 -23.24
C SER A 61 -6.08 -3.58 -22.21
N ILE A 62 -6.97 -2.71 -22.68
CA ILE A 62 -7.67 -1.74 -21.83
C ILE A 62 -8.56 -2.45 -20.79
N SER A 63 -9.16 -3.58 -21.16
CA SER A 63 -9.96 -4.41 -20.24
C SER A 63 -9.13 -4.93 -19.06
N ALA A 64 -7.84 -5.21 -19.26
CA ALA A 64 -6.94 -5.61 -18.19
C ALA A 64 -6.74 -4.51 -17.13
N ILE A 65 -6.78 -3.22 -17.50
CA ILE A 65 -6.75 -2.11 -16.51
C ILE A 65 -7.94 -2.22 -15.59
N PHE A 66 -9.15 -2.31 -16.16
CA PHE A 66 -10.38 -2.33 -15.39
C PHE A 66 -10.41 -3.51 -14.44
N ILE A 67 -9.99 -4.69 -14.90
CA ILE A 67 -9.93 -5.90 -14.07
C ILE A 67 -8.91 -5.73 -12.93
N LEU A 68 -7.69 -5.28 -13.23
CA LEU A 68 -6.64 -5.10 -12.21
C LEU A 68 -7.00 -4.02 -11.18
N VAL A 69 -7.56 -2.90 -11.65
CA VAL A 69 -8.00 -1.82 -10.78
C VAL A 69 -9.16 -2.29 -9.89
N ALA A 70 -10.18 -2.93 -10.46
CA ALA A 70 -11.35 -3.36 -9.71
C ALA A 70 -11.04 -4.49 -8.71
N LEU A 71 -10.24 -5.48 -9.11
CA LEU A 71 -9.99 -6.67 -8.28
C LEU A 71 -8.82 -6.51 -7.31
N VAL A 72 -7.87 -5.63 -7.59
CA VAL A 72 -6.66 -5.50 -6.75
C VAL A 72 -6.57 -4.12 -6.12
N LEU A 73 -6.62 -3.07 -6.92
CA LEU A 73 -6.37 -1.72 -6.41
C LEU A 73 -7.51 -1.23 -5.50
N VAL A 74 -8.77 -1.42 -5.89
CA VAL A 74 -9.93 -0.98 -5.09
C VAL A 74 -9.97 -1.65 -3.71
N PRO A 75 -9.86 -2.99 -3.58
CA PRO A 75 -9.79 -3.64 -2.27
C PRO A 75 -8.59 -3.18 -1.44
N LEU A 76 -7.42 -3.01 -2.06
CA LEU A 76 -6.23 -2.49 -1.38
C LEU A 76 -6.49 -1.09 -0.80
N LEU A 77 -7.06 -0.18 -1.60
CA LEU A 77 -7.36 1.18 -1.15
C LEU A 77 -8.41 1.21 -0.06
N LEU A 78 -9.44 0.35 -0.13
CA LEU A 78 -10.43 0.21 0.92
C LEU A 78 -9.82 -0.32 2.21
N PHE A 79 -8.94 -1.33 2.13
CA PHE A 79 -8.21 -1.86 3.27
C PHE A 79 -7.37 -0.78 3.94
N ILE A 80 -6.56 -0.04 3.18
CA ILE A 80 -5.79 1.09 3.69
C ILE A 80 -6.70 2.10 4.38
N LYS A 81 -7.83 2.45 3.74
CA LYS A 81 -8.76 3.47 4.25
C LYS A 81 -9.44 3.07 5.56
N ILE A 82 -9.85 1.81 5.67
CA ILE A 82 -10.70 1.34 6.77
C ILE A 82 -9.86 0.79 7.92
N VAL A 83 -8.73 0.14 7.62
CA VAL A 83 -7.90 -0.55 8.60
C VAL A 83 -6.68 0.29 8.93
N GLU A 84 -5.79 0.53 7.95
CA GLU A 84 -4.52 1.21 8.23
C GLU A 84 -4.72 2.65 8.69
N GLU A 85 -5.57 3.45 8.03
CA GLU A 85 -5.79 4.83 8.47
C GLU A 85 -6.39 4.89 9.87
N LYS A 86 -7.29 3.97 10.23
CA LYS A 86 -7.86 3.92 11.59
C LYS A 86 -6.81 3.53 12.62
N GLU A 87 -5.95 2.56 12.29
CA GLU A 87 -4.83 2.19 13.17
C GLU A 87 -3.86 3.36 13.38
N LEU A 88 -3.57 4.12 12.31
CA LEU A 88 -2.75 5.33 12.37
C LEU A 88 -3.41 6.45 13.18
N GLU A 89 -4.72 6.65 13.05
CA GLU A 89 -5.50 7.59 13.88
C GLU A 89 -5.44 7.20 15.36
N ILE A 90 -5.61 5.92 15.69
CA ILE A 90 -5.53 5.44 17.08
C ILE A 90 -4.11 5.61 17.63
N ARG A 91 -3.08 5.31 16.83
CA ARG A 91 -1.69 5.31 17.30
C ARG A 91 -1.08 6.70 17.40
N PHE A 92 -1.35 7.58 16.44
CA PHE A 92 -0.71 8.90 16.32
C PHE A 92 -1.67 10.06 16.62
N GLY A 93 -2.96 9.79 16.77
CA GLY A 93 -3.96 10.78 17.17
C GLY A 93 -3.95 12.03 16.29
N HIS A 94 -3.85 13.18 16.95
CA HIS A 94 -3.93 14.49 16.30
C HIS A 94 -2.84 14.71 15.23
N GLU A 95 -1.63 14.18 15.41
CA GLU A 95 -0.55 14.35 14.42
C GLU A 95 -0.92 13.75 13.07
N TYR A 96 -1.61 12.60 13.07
CA TYR A 96 -2.06 11.96 11.85
C TYR A 96 -3.27 12.66 11.22
N THR A 97 -4.20 13.16 12.04
CA THR A 97 -5.35 13.94 11.56
C THR A 97 -4.89 15.20 10.83
N GLU A 98 -3.96 15.96 11.40
CA GLU A 98 -3.41 17.16 10.78
C GLU A 98 -2.68 16.85 9.46
N TYR A 99 -1.93 15.73 9.43
CA TYR A 99 -1.28 15.25 8.22
C TYR A 99 -2.29 14.85 7.13
N LYS A 100 -3.39 14.18 7.51
CA LYS A 100 -4.47 13.72 6.64
C LYS A 100 -5.24 14.86 5.99
N GLU A 101 -5.42 15.99 6.69
CA GLU A 101 -6.04 17.20 6.11
C GLU A 101 -5.13 17.88 5.08
N LYS A 102 -3.82 17.87 5.31
CA LYS A 102 -2.84 18.55 4.44
C LYS A 102 -2.48 17.74 3.20
N THR A 103 -2.59 16.41 3.27
CA THR A 103 -2.03 15.50 2.28
C THR A 103 -3.11 14.64 1.62
N PRO A 104 -3.18 14.62 0.26
CA PRO A 104 -4.18 13.81 -0.45
C PRO A 104 -3.97 12.32 -0.22
N PHE A 105 -5.02 11.53 -0.40
CA PHE A 105 -4.99 10.08 -0.14
C PHE A 105 -4.08 9.32 -1.12
N LEU A 106 -4.27 9.51 -2.43
CA LEU A 106 -3.64 8.70 -3.47
C LEU A 106 -2.89 9.53 -4.50
N ILE A 107 -3.58 10.48 -5.16
CA ILE A 107 -3.00 11.28 -6.25
C ILE A 107 -2.02 12.30 -5.67
N PRO A 108 -0.72 12.28 -6.05
CA PRO A 108 0.27 13.21 -5.54
C PRO A 108 -0.04 14.65 -5.97
N ARG A 109 0.02 15.59 -5.03
CA ARG A 109 -0.03 17.03 -5.37
C ARG A 109 1.37 17.53 -5.72
N LEU A 110 1.56 18.11 -6.91
CA LEU A 110 2.87 18.64 -7.36
C LEU A 110 3.46 19.69 -6.40
N ARG A 111 2.61 20.46 -5.71
CA ARG A 111 3.03 21.41 -4.68
C ARG A 111 2.66 20.89 -3.30
N ALA A 112 3.64 20.29 -2.62
CA ALA A 112 3.46 19.90 -1.24
C ALA A 112 3.37 21.16 -0.36
N LYS A 113 2.32 21.26 0.48
CA LYS A 113 2.23 22.32 1.49
C LYS A 113 3.47 22.23 2.39
N ARG A 114 4.22 23.33 2.50
CA ARG A 114 5.36 23.42 3.43
C ARG A 114 4.79 23.35 4.85
N LYS A 115 5.40 22.52 5.69
CA LYS A 115 5.11 22.48 7.12
C LYS A 115 5.60 23.77 7.75
#